data_AF-A0A955Y235-F1
#
_entry.id   AF-A0A955Y235-F1
#
_cell.length_a   1.000
_cell.length_b   1.000
_cell.length_c   1.000
_cell.angle_alpha   90.00
_cell.angle_beta   90.00
_cell.angle_gamma   90.00
#
_symmetry.space_group_name_H-M   'P 1'
#
loop_
_entity.id
_entity.type
_entity.pdbx_description
1 polymer ?
#
loop_
_entity_poly.entity_id
_entity_poly.type
_entity_poly.pdbx_seq_one_letter_code
_entity_poly.pdbx_strand_id
1 'polypeptide(L)'
;MSLRDQLVAKGLASSKDAQKARRDLKKQRKDDQGSKKRKGELRREQEAAAREEQEARRTERLEARKEREAIRDRHEHALRVRNLILGNRLKNRGDHPFHFVARDGRTILRMMLHRRVAEEIARGSVAIAWLDHGNRDEYV
;
A
#
# COMPACT_ATOMS: atom_id res chain seq x y z
N MET A 1 -23.64 49.49 39.27
CA MET A 1 -23.42 50.66 38.40
C MET A 1 -22.00 50.60 37.84
N SER A 2 -21.82 50.91 36.55
CA SER A 2 -20.49 50.94 35.91
C SER A 2 -19.76 52.26 36.20
N LEU A 3 -18.43 52.23 36.30
CA LEU A 3 -17.57 53.41 36.51
C LEU A 3 -17.82 54.50 35.44
N ARG A 4 -18.22 54.11 34.23
CA ARG A 4 -18.63 55.03 33.15
C ARG A 4 -19.99 55.68 33.40
N ASP A 5 -20.95 54.94 33.95
CA ASP A 5 -22.26 55.50 34.29
C ASP A 5 -22.13 56.47 35.47
N GLN A 6 -21.16 56.26 36.36
CA GLN A 6 -20.81 57.18 37.44
C GLN A 6 -20.17 58.48 36.91
N LEU A 7 -19.36 58.43 35.85
CA LEU A 7 -18.74 59.61 35.23
C LEU A 7 -19.76 60.49 34.48
N VAL A 8 -20.74 59.88 33.81
CA VAL A 8 -21.85 60.60 33.16
C VAL A 8 -22.79 61.20 34.20
N ALA A 9 -23.12 60.45 35.27
CA ALA A 9 -23.97 60.93 36.35
C ALA A 9 -23.35 62.09 37.15
N LYS A 10 -22.01 62.17 37.21
CA LYS A 10 -21.26 63.28 37.81
C LYS A 10 -20.97 64.44 36.84
N GLY A 11 -21.50 64.42 35.61
CA GLY A 11 -21.33 65.48 34.61
C GLY A 11 -19.93 65.60 33.99
N LEU A 12 -19.01 64.69 34.32
CA LEU A 12 -17.63 64.66 33.83
C LEU A 12 -17.49 64.09 32.41
N ALA A 13 -18.54 63.44 31.89
CA ALA A 13 -18.57 62.89 30.54
C ALA A 13 -19.95 63.12 29.89
N SER A 14 -19.95 63.50 28.61
CA SER A 14 -21.18 63.68 27.85
C SER A 14 -21.86 62.33 27.60
N SER A 15 -23.19 62.29 27.72
CA SER A 15 -24.02 61.11 27.38
C SER A 15 -23.73 60.58 25.97
N LYS A 16 -23.39 61.47 25.02
CA LYS A 16 -23.00 61.13 23.66
C LYS A 16 -21.71 60.31 23.60
N ASP A 17 -20.71 60.66 24.41
CA ASP A 17 -19.41 59.97 24.43
C ASP A 17 -19.52 58.60 25.10
N ALA A 18 -20.33 58.49 26.15
CA ALA A 18 -20.63 57.20 26.78
C ALA A 18 -21.39 56.25 25.82
N GLN A 19 -22.33 56.79 25.05
CA GLN A 19 -23.07 56.01 24.06
C GLN A 19 -22.18 55.61 22.87
N LYS A 20 -21.28 56.49 22.42
CA LYS A 20 -20.25 56.19 21.40
C LYS A 20 -19.33 55.07 21.86
N ALA A 21 -18.77 55.17 23.07
CA ALA A 21 -17.91 54.13 23.65
C ALA A 21 -18.62 52.77 23.81
N ARG A 22 -19.93 52.76 24.13
CA ARG A 22 -20.73 51.51 24.16
C ARG A 22 -20.90 50.91 22.77
N ARG A 23 -21.15 51.73 21.75
CA ARG A 23 -21.29 51.28 20.35
C ARG A 23 -19.96 50.73 19.82
N ASP A 24 -18.86 51.40 20.11
CA ASP A 24 -17.52 50.99 19.67
C ASP A 24 -17.09 49.68 20.33
N LEU A 25 -17.32 49.52 21.63
CA LEU A 25 -17.07 48.25 22.34
C LEU A 25 -17.93 47.10 21.79
N LYS A 26 -19.18 47.38 21.41
CA LYS A 26 -20.08 46.38 20.82
C LYS A 26 -19.64 45.98 19.40
N LYS A 27 -19.08 46.92 18.62
CA LYS A 27 -18.48 46.63 17.31
C LYS A 27 -17.22 45.78 17.45
N GLN A 28 -16.27 46.19 18.30
CA GLN A 28 -15.04 45.41 18.57
C GLN A 28 -15.35 43.97 19.00
N ARG A 29 -16.32 43.77 19.91
CA ARG A 29 -16.74 42.42 20.33
C ARG A 29 -17.35 41.58 19.20
N LYS A 30 -18.09 42.20 18.27
CA LYS A 30 -18.64 41.51 17.08
C LYS A 30 -17.52 41.12 16.12
N ASP A 31 -16.57 42.00 15.88
CA ASP A 31 -15.44 41.76 14.98
C ASP A 31 -14.51 40.65 15.53
N ASP A 32 -14.25 40.67 16.84
CA ASP A 32 -13.49 39.62 17.53
C ASP A 32 -14.18 38.25 17.47
N GLN A 33 -15.51 38.21 17.64
CA GLN A 33 -16.29 36.97 17.51
C GLN A 33 -16.29 36.43 16.08
N GLY A 34 -16.41 37.31 15.08
CA GLY A 34 -16.30 36.94 13.66
C GLY A 34 -14.91 36.39 13.31
N SER A 35 -13.85 37.04 13.80
CA SER A 35 -12.46 36.60 13.63
C SER A 35 -12.19 35.24 14.28
N LYS A 36 -12.70 35.01 15.49
CA LYS A 36 -12.58 33.71 16.19
C LYS A 36 -13.32 32.59 15.47
N LYS A 37 -14.52 32.84 14.95
CA LYS A 37 -15.26 31.84 14.14
C LYS A 37 -14.49 31.46 12.88
N ARG A 38 -14.02 32.45 12.11
CA ARG A 38 -13.22 32.22 10.90
C ARG A 38 -11.94 31.45 11.18
N LYS A 39 -11.21 31.78 12.27
CA LYS A 39 -10.03 31.01 12.70
C LYS A 39 -10.37 29.57 13.11
N GLY A 40 -11.52 29.36 13.75
CA GLY A 40 -11.99 28.03 14.12
C GLY A 40 -12.37 27.17 12.92
N GLU A 41 -13.01 27.75 11.91
CA GLU A 41 -13.34 27.10 10.64
C GLU A 41 -12.08 26.75 9.85
N LEU A 42 -11.16 27.70 9.68
CA LEU A 42 -9.87 27.48 8.99
C LEU A 42 -9.06 26.34 9.64
N ARG A 43 -9.07 26.27 10.97
CA ARG A 43 -8.37 25.22 11.71
C ARG A 43 -9.01 23.84 11.51
N ARG A 44 -10.34 23.76 11.47
CA ARG A 44 -11.06 22.51 11.19
C ARG A 44 -10.80 22.01 9.77
N GLU A 45 -10.74 22.93 8.81
CA GLU A 45 -10.45 22.61 7.42
C GLU A 45 -9.00 22.11 7.26
N GLN A 46 -8.04 22.75 7.93
CA GLN A 46 -6.65 22.28 7.98
C GLN A 46 -6.51 20.91 8.68
N GLU A 47 -7.23 20.69 9.77
CA GLU A 47 -7.24 19.40 10.48
C GLU A 47 -7.89 18.29 9.64
N ALA A 48 -8.92 18.60 8.84
CA ALA A 48 -9.53 17.67 7.91
C ALA A 48 -8.58 17.31 6.76
N ALA A 49 -7.97 18.31 6.11
CA ALA A 49 -7.00 18.08 5.05
C ALA A 49 -5.78 17.27 5.53
N ALA A 50 -5.29 17.54 6.74
CA ALA A 50 -4.20 16.77 7.34
C ALA A 50 -4.59 15.29 7.62
N ARG A 51 -5.85 15.02 7.96
CA ARG A 51 -6.35 13.65 8.16
C ARG A 51 -6.48 12.92 6.83
N GLU A 52 -7.05 13.56 5.81
CA GLU A 52 -7.15 13.00 4.47
C GLU A 52 -5.77 12.66 3.89
N GLU A 53 -4.79 13.54 4.06
CA GLU A 53 -3.42 13.27 3.61
C GLU A 53 -2.77 12.10 4.38
N GLN A 54 -3.04 11.98 5.69
CA GLN A 54 -2.55 10.84 6.47
C GLN A 54 -3.23 9.53 6.07
N GLU A 55 -4.52 9.56 5.76
CA GLU A 55 -5.26 8.39 5.28
C GLU A 55 -4.77 7.95 3.91
N ALA A 56 -4.59 8.89 2.96
CA ALA A 56 -4.01 8.61 1.65
C ALA A 56 -2.60 7.99 1.75
N ARG A 57 -1.73 8.56 2.59
CA ARG A 57 -0.39 7.98 2.84
C ARG A 57 -0.45 6.60 3.49
N ARG A 58 -1.47 6.33 4.33
CA ARG A 58 -1.68 5.00 4.92
C ARG A 58 -2.15 4.00 3.87
N THR A 59 -3.08 4.37 2.99
CA THR A 59 -3.57 3.49 1.93
C THR A 59 -2.43 3.14 0.96
N GLU A 60 -1.66 4.12 0.51
CA GLU A 60 -0.48 3.90 -0.35
C GLU A 60 0.53 2.93 0.30
N ARG A 61 0.81 3.10 1.59
CA ARG A 61 1.72 2.20 2.34
C ARG A 61 1.16 0.78 2.45
N LEU A 62 -0.15 0.64 2.65
CA LEU A 62 -0.80 -0.67 2.73
C LEU A 62 -0.79 -1.39 1.38
N GLU A 63 -1.03 -0.66 0.29
CA GLU A 63 -0.96 -1.21 -1.08
C GLU A 63 0.47 -1.64 -1.42
N ALA A 64 1.46 -0.78 -1.19
CA ALA A 64 2.87 -1.14 -1.38
C ALA A 64 3.29 -2.34 -0.54
N ARG A 65 2.74 -2.50 0.67
CA ARG A 65 2.99 -3.67 1.51
C ARG A 65 2.37 -4.94 0.93
N LYS A 66 1.11 -4.88 0.46
CA LYS A 66 0.42 -6.01 -0.18
C LYS A 66 1.15 -6.47 -1.43
N GLU A 67 1.64 -5.56 -2.26
CA GLU A 67 2.44 -5.89 -3.44
C GLU A 67 3.72 -6.62 -3.06
N ARG A 68 4.45 -6.12 -2.04
CA ARG A 68 5.67 -6.78 -1.54
C ARG A 68 5.40 -8.15 -0.93
N GLU A 69 4.28 -8.34 -0.25
CA GLU A 69 3.85 -9.65 0.26
C GLU A 69 3.54 -10.59 -0.90
N ALA A 70 2.75 -10.16 -1.89
CA ALA A 70 2.43 -10.97 -3.06
C ALA A 70 3.67 -11.40 -3.87
N ILE A 71 4.65 -10.51 -4.04
CA ILE A 71 5.93 -10.84 -4.71
C ILE A 71 6.69 -11.90 -3.90
N ARG A 72 6.78 -11.73 -2.58
CA ARG A 72 7.45 -12.70 -1.69
C ARG A 72 6.78 -14.05 -1.72
N ASP A 73 5.45 -14.10 -1.65
CA ASP A 73 4.69 -15.35 -1.67
C ASP A 73 4.88 -16.11 -2.99
N ARG A 74 4.87 -15.40 -4.13
CA ARG A 74 5.18 -16.00 -5.44
C ARG A 74 6.60 -16.57 -5.47
N HIS A 75 7.56 -15.83 -4.93
CA HIS A 75 8.96 -16.26 -4.87
C HIS A 75 9.14 -17.49 -3.97
N GLU A 76 8.51 -17.50 -2.80
CA GLU A 76 8.55 -18.63 -1.86
C GLU A 76 7.90 -19.86 -2.48
N HIS A 77 6.73 -19.70 -3.13
CA HIS A 77 6.06 -20.77 -3.83
C HIS A 77 6.94 -21.36 -4.95
N ALA A 78 7.56 -20.50 -5.77
CA ALA A 78 8.46 -20.94 -6.82
C ALA A 78 9.67 -21.71 -6.26
N LEU A 79 10.27 -21.23 -5.17
CA LEU A 79 11.36 -21.92 -4.47
C LEU A 79 10.92 -23.26 -3.89
N ARG A 80 9.72 -23.34 -3.33
CA ARG A 80 9.16 -24.58 -2.78
C ARG A 80 8.98 -25.63 -3.87
N VAL A 81 8.40 -25.25 -5.01
CA VAL A 81 8.24 -26.13 -6.19
C VAL A 81 9.62 -26.58 -6.69
N ARG A 82 10.58 -25.67 -6.82
CA ARG A 82 11.95 -26.00 -7.22
C ARG A 82 12.59 -27.02 -6.29
N ASN A 83 12.47 -26.83 -4.98
CA ASN A 83 13.03 -27.77 -4.00
C ASN A 83 12.37 -29.15 -4.07
N LEU A 84 11.05 -29.20 -4.32
CA LEU A 84 10.33 -30.45 -4.50
C LEU A 84 10.82 -31.22 -5.74
N ILE A 85 11.05 -30.53 -6.86
CA ILE A 85 11.58 -31.12 -8.09
C ILE A 85 13.00 -31.64 -7.86
N LEU A 86 13.87 -30.81 -7.30
CA LEU A 86 15.28 -31.17 -7.09
C LEU A 86 15.44 -32.30 -6.07
N GLY A 87 14.61 -32.33 -5.03
CA GLY A 87 14.62 -33.38 -4.00
C GLY A 87 14.17 -34.74 -4.51
N ASN A 88 13.22 -34.77 -5.45
CA ASN A 88 12.70 -36.01 -6.04
C ASN A 88 13.32 -36.35 -7.40
N ARG A 89 14.41 -35.67 -7.78
CA ARG A 89 15.08 -35.90 -9.06
C ARG A 89 15.65 -37.31 -9.14
N LEU A 90 15.29 -38.02 -10.22
CA LEU A 90 15.92 -39.28 -10.58
C LEU A 90 17.27 -39.04 -11.27
N LYS A 91 18.26 -39.90 -11.00
CA LYS A 91 19.57 -39.82 -11.66
C LYS A 91 19.45 -40.40 -13.07
N ASN A 92 19.44 -39.53 -14.06
CA ASN A 92 19.23 -39.89 -15.46
C ASN A 92 20.58 -40.06 -16.18
N ARG A 93 21.14 -41.27 -16.10
CA ARG A 93 22.23 -41.72 -16.99
C ARG A 93 21.91 -43.13 -17.46
N GLY A 94 21.20 -43.23 -18.57
CA GLY A 94 20.93 -44.50 -19.23
C GLY A 94 21.06 -44.37 -20.73
N ASP A 95 20.97 -45.48 -21.45
CA ASP A 95 21.29 -45.54 -22.88
C ASP A 95 20.06 -45.48 -23.79
N HIS A 96 18.86 -45.32 -23.22
CA HIS A 96 17.62 -45.30 -23.98
C HIS A 96 17.21 -43.88 -24.36
N PRO A 97 17.12 -43.54 -25.66
CA PRO A 97 16.69 -42.21 -26.08
C PRO A 97 15.18 -42.04 -25.88
N PHE A 98 14.79 -41.01 -25.14
CA PHE A 98 13.42 -40.59 -24.95
C PHE A 98 13.19 -39.21 -25.55
N HIS A 99 12.12 -39.06 -26.34
CA HIS A 99 11.76 -37.81 -26.99
C HIS A 99 10.57 -37.18 -26.28
N PHE A 100 10.67 -35.89 -25.98
CA PHE A 100 9.63 -35.14 -25.29
C PHE A 100 9.44 -33.76 -25.89
N VAL A 101 8.24 -33.21 -25.73
CA VAL A 101 7.91 -31.86 -26.19
C VAL A 101 8.44 -30.86 -25.17
N ALA A 102 9.23 -29.89 -25.63
CA ALA A 102 9.75 -28.81 -24.83
C ALA A 102 8.62 -27.88 -24.35
N ARG A 103 8.94 -26.99 -23.40
CA ARG A 103 7.97 -26.03 -22.83
C ARG A 103 7.26 -25.19 -23.89
N ASP A 104 7.94 -24.89 -25.00
CA ASP A 104 7.42 -24.08 -26.11
C ASP A 104 6.32 -24.78 -26.93
N GLY A 105 6.10 -26.08 -26.72
CA GLY A 105 5.12 -26.88 -27.43
C GLY A 105 5.47 -27.18 -28.90
N ARG A 106 6.65 -26.76 -29.36
CA ARG A 106 7.04 -26.83 -30.79
C ARG A 106 8.30 -27.65 -30.99
N THR A 107 9.22 -27.60 -30.03
CA THR A 107 10.50 -28.27 -30.13
C THR A 107 10.41 -29.65 -29.49
N ILE A 108 10.92 -30.66 -30.18
CA ILE A 108 11.08 -32.01 -29.62
C ILE A 108 12.54 -32.15 -29.20
N LEU A 109 12.76 -32.38 -27.90
CA LEU A 109 14.07 -32.62 -27.32
C LEU A 109 14.27 -34.11 -27.04
N ARG A 110 15.53 -34.52 -26.97
CA ARG A 110 15.93 -35.90 -26.69
C ARG A 110 16.73 -35.98 -25.39
N MET A 111 16.34 -36.89 -24.50
CA MET A 111 17.05 -37.19 -23.25
C MET A 111 17.43 -38.68 -23.20
N MET A 112 18.60 -38.98 -22.66
CA MET A 112 19.09 -40.35 -22.50
C MET A 112 18.71 -40.86 -21.11
N LEU A 113 17.75 -41.79 -21.06
CA LEU A 113 17.14 -42.32 -19.84
C LEU A 113 17.40 -43.82 -19.70
N HIS A 114 17.18 -44.35 -18.51
CA HIS A 114 17.07 -45.80 -18.36
C HIS A 114 15.70 -46.26 -18.88
N ARG A 115 15.63 -47.41 -19.55
CA ARG A 115 14.38 -47.97 -20.08
C ARG A 115 13.23 -48.02 -19.05
N ARG A 116 13.51 -48.38 -17.79
CA ARG A 116 12.50 -48.41 -16.72
C ARG A 116 11.87 -47.05 -16.47
N VAL A 117 12.67 -45.99 -16.43
CA VAL A 117 12.20 -44.62 -16.24
C VAL A 117 11.34 -44.17 -17.43
N ALA A 118 11.74 -44.52 -18.66
CA ALA A 118 10.93 -44.22 -19.85
C ALA A 118 9.55 -44.90 -19.80
N GLU A 119 9.48 -46.15 -19.32
CA GLU A 119 8.21 -46.87 -19.12
C GLU A 119 7.37 -46.24 -17.99
N GLU A 120 7.99 -45.79 -16.89
CA GLU A 120 7.31 -45.09 -15.79
C GLU A 120 6.75 -43.72 -16.21
N ILE A 121 7.47 -43.00 -17.10
CA ILE A 121 6.97 -41.77 -17.72
C ILE A 121 5.76 -42.06 -18.59
N ALA A 122 5.82 -43.11 -19.43
CA ALA A 122 4.68 -43.51 -20.28
C ALA A 122 3.44 -43.94 -19.47
N ARG A 123 3.65 -44.49 -18.26
CA ARG A 123 2.58 -44.84 -17.31
C ARG A 123 2.08 -43.65 -16.48
N GLY A 124 2.72 -42.49 -16.58
CA GLY A 124 2.38 -41.28 -15.83
C GLY A 124 2.80 -41.31 -14.35
N SER A 125 3.66 -42.24 -13.94
CA SER A 125 4.20 -42.31 -12.58
C SER A 125 5.35 -41.32 -12.35
N VAL A 126 6.04 -40.93 -13.44
CA VAL A 126 7.13 -39.95 -13.45
C VAL A 126 6.83 -38.91 -14.53
N ALA A 127 7.26 -37.68 -14.32
CA ALA A 127 7.12 -36.60 -15.29
C ALA A 127 8.44 -35.87 -15.49
N ILE A 128 8.60 -35.26 -16.67
CA ILE A 128 9.72 -34.38 -16.98
C ILE A 128 9.34 -32.97 -16.52
N ALA A 129 10.14 -32.40 -15.64
CA ALA A 129 9.96 -31.04 -15.15
C ALA A 129 10.90 -30.08 -15.88
N TRP A 130 10.46 -28.83 -16.05
CA TRP A 130 11.31 -27.75 -16.54
C TRP A 130 11.60 -26.79 -15.38
N LEU A 131 12.89 -26.47 -15.21
CA LEU A 131 13.38 -25.53 -14.22
C LEU A 131 14.01 -24.32 -14.92
N ASP A 132 13.49 -23.15 -14.58
CA ASP A 132 14.06 -21.86 -14.96
C ASP A 132 15.14 -21.48 -13.94
N HIS A 133 16.39 -21.35 -14.37
CA HIS A 133 17.48 -20.81 -13.54
C HIS A 133 17.81 -19.35 -13.89
N GLY A 134 16.96 -18.66 -14.67
CA GLY A 134 17.11 -17.26 -15.10
C GLY A 134 18.12 -17.05 -16.23
N ASN A 135 19.20 -17.85 -16.27
CA ASN A 135 20.20 -17.81 -17.33
C ASN A 135 20.18 -19.06 -18.23
N ARG A 136 19.54 -20.15 -17.79
CA ARG A 136 19.44 -21.42 -18.51
C ARG A 136 18.17 -22.17 -18.11
N ASP A 137 17.57 -22.81 -19.10
CA ASP A 137 16.50 -23.78 -18.90
C ASP A 137 17.10 -25.18 -18.71
N GLU A 138 16.70 -25.87 -17.64
CA GLU A 138 17.09 -27.25 -17.38
C GLU A 138 15.84 -28.15 -17.36
N TYR A 139 15.91 -29.27 -18.07
CA TYR A 139 14.89 -30.31 -18.01
C TYR A 139 15.38 -31.45 -17.11
N VAL A 140 14.53 -31.85 -16.15
CA VAL A 140 14.85 -32.80 -15.08
C VAL A 140 13.84 -33.92 -15.04
#